data_AF-A0A7S0B606-F1
#
_entry.id   AF-A0A7S0B606-F1
#
_cell.length_a   1.000
_cell.length_b   1.000
_cell.length_c   1.000
_cell.angle_alpha   90.00
_cell.angle_beta   90.00
_cell.angle_gamma   90.00
#
_symmetry.space_group_name_H-M   'P 1'
#
loop_
_entity.id
_entity.type
_entity.pdbx_description
1 polymer ?
#
loop_
_entity_poly.entity_id
_entity_poly.type
_entity_poly.pdbx_seq_one_letter_code
_entity_poly.pdbx_strand_id
1 'polypeptide(L)'
;GDSARGPPPPRLREEAAHLEAEGRLLRLRRPVPFGVLFTRVDAVVLHGGLGVTSEAVLAGVPVITSGILLMDQTYWAARIHACGCGSEGVPVTQMLDREDGGEARVVHLVRQALDQRVAPGQHKWHSEAKNLREQLLLRRCQEDREDDADGVRRNAEEVYSAVEIPERAAVIQRAYHGRNGCCQTCCRQGFCLLKCVLASRWFICMQMWACIVLMLRCLVCFGCRPLRRACSRRCGRRRATSLLHDAPVNSFMQEC
;
A
#
# COMPACT_ATOMS: atom_id res chain seq x y z
N GLY A 1 5.39 -13.24 10.60
CA GLY A 1 5.62 -14.69 10.68
C GLY A 1 4.36 -15.33 11.21
N ASP A 2 3.60 -15.95 10.33
CA ASP A 2 2.24 -16.46 10.55
C ASP A 2 2.20 -17.79 11.35
N SER A 3 3.30 -18.20 11.98
CA SER A 3 3.44 -19.51 12.61
C SER A 3 2.90 -19.60 14.04
N ALA A 4 2.12 -18.63 14.51
CA ALA A 4 1.64 -18.57 15.90
C ALA A 4 0.24 -19.18 16.08
N ARG A 5 -0.50 -19.46 15.00
CA ARG A 5 -1.79 -20.16 15.08
C ARG A 5 -1.60 -21.54 14.48
N GLY A 6 -1.77 -22.57 15.31
CA GLY A 6 -1.83 -23.96 14.85
C GLY A 6 -2.91 -24.14 13.78
N PRO A 7 -2.97 -25.31 13.12
CA PRO A 7 -4.00 -25.57 12.13
C PRO A 7 -5.39 -25.31 12.74
N PRO A 8 -6.35 -24.82 11.94
CA PRO A 8 -7.70 -24.56 12.45
C PRO A 8 -8.27 -25.81 13.13
N PRO A 9 -9.05 -25.64 14.21
CA PRO A 9 -9.70 -26.73 14.93
C PRO A 9 -10.34 -27.77 13.98
N PRO A 10 -10.26 -29.08 14.28
CA PRO A 10 -10.80 -30.14 13.42
C PRO A 10 -12.24 -29.87 12.95
N ARG A 11 -13.10 -29.43 13.87
CA ARG A 11 -14.48 -29.04 13.59
C ARG A 11 -14.62 -28.00 12.47
N LEU A 12 -13.79 -26.95 12.47
CA LEU A 12 -13.84 -25.92 11.42
C LEU A 12 -13.34 -26.46 10.07
N ARG A 13 -12.42 -27.43 10.07
CA ARG A 13 -11.96 -28.08 8.85
C ARG A 13 -13.03 -28.98 8.25
N GLU A 14 -13.74 -29.72 9.08
CA GLU A 14 -14.89 -30.55 8.67
C GLU A 14 -16.03 -29.69 8.12
N GLU A 15 -16.38 -28.61 8.82
CA GLU A 15 -17.41 -27.67 8.38
C GLU A 15 -17.04 -26.99 7.05
N ALA A 16 -15.78 -26.57 6.88
CA ALA A 16 -15.30 -26.03 5.61
C ALA A 16 -15.37 -27.07 4.48
N ALA A 17 -15.01 -28.33 4.75
CA ALA A 17 -15.10 -29.40 3.76
C ALA A 17 -16.56 -29.68 3.35
N HIS A 18 -17.49 -29.63 4.31
CA HIS A 18 -18.92 -29.76 4.06
C HIS A 18 -19.43 -28.62 3.17
N LEU A 19 -19.09 -27.37 3.49
CA LEU A 19 -19.49 -26.21 2.68
C LEU A 19 -18.88 -26.22 1.27
N GLU A 20 -17.65 -26.75 1.11
CA GLU A 20 -17.04 -26.99 -0.21
C GLU A 20 -17.84 -28.01 -1.01
N ALA A 21 -18.26 -29.13 -0.39
CA ALA A 21 -19.05 -30.16 -1.05
C ALA A 21 -20.45 -29.67 -1.46
N GLU A 22 -21.05 -28.78 -0.67
CA GLU A 22 -22.33 -28.12 -0.99
C GLU A 22 -22.21 -27.02 -2.05
N GLY A 23 -20.99 -26.66 -2.48
CA GLY A 23 -20.78 -25.53 -3.41
C GLY A 23 -21.02 -24.15 -2.78
N ARG A 24 -21.08 -24.06 -1.45
CA ARG A 24 -21.30 -22.81 -0.69
C ARG A 24 -20.00 -22.14 -0.24
N LEU A 25 -18.88 -22.84 -0.33
CA LEU A 25 -17.54 -22.32 -0.10
C LEU A 25 -16.65 -22.65 -1.30
N LEU A 26 -16.10 -21.62 -1.95
CA LEU A 26 -15.08 -21.78 -2.98
C LEU A 26 -13.70 -21.44 -2.39
N ARG A 27 -12.84 -22.46 -2.25
CA ARG A 27 -11.44 -22.26 -1.82
C ARG A 27 -10.49 -22.35 -3.00
N LEU A 28 -9.88 -21.21 -3.33
CA LEU A 28 -8.88 -21.12 -4.38
C LEU A 28 -7.50 -21.47 -3.82
N ARG A 29 -6.82 -22.44 -4.43
CA ARG A 29 -5.44 -22.86 -4.06
C ARG A 29 -4.36 -22.21 -4.92
N ARG A 30 -4.76 -21.50 -5.97
CA ARG A 30 -3.88 -20.77 -6.88
C ARG A 30 -4.28 -19.30 -6.87
N PRO A 31 -3.31 -18.37 -7.09
CA PRO A 31 -3.63 -16.97 -7.28
C PRO A 31 -4.61 -16.78 -8.44
N VAL A 32 -5.52 -15.81 -8.28
CA VAL A 32 -6.50 -15.42 -9.31
C VAL A 32 -6.43 -13.90 -9.46
N PRO A 33 -6.52 -13.36 -10.70
CA PRO A 33 -6.54 -11.92 -10.92
C PRO A 33 -7.72 -11.24 -10.24
N PHE A 34 -7.45 -10.21 -9.42
CA PHE A 34 -8.48 -9.50 -8.67
C PHE A 34 -9.47 -8.74 -9.57
N GLY A 35 -9.02 -8.10 -10.66
CA GLY A 35 -9.90 -7.40 -11.59
C GLY A 35 -10.99 -8.29 -12.21
N VAL A 36 -10.73 -9.60 -12.35
CA VAL A 36 -11.75 -10.57 -12.82
C VAL A 36 -12.61 -11.08 -11.66
N LEU A 37 -12.00 -11.36 -10.51
CA LEU A 37 -12.70 -11.94 -9.37
C LEU A 37 -13.66 -10.94 -8.71
N PHE A 38 -13.21 -9.70 -8.48
CA PHE A 38 -13.96 -8.71 -7.70
C PHE A 38 -15.21 -8.21 -8.42
N THR A 39 -15.26 -8.27 -9.75
CA THR A 39 -16.49 -7.97 -10.50
C THR A 39 -17.60 -9.01 -10.33
N ARG A 40 -17.29 -10.14 -9.68
CA ARG A 40 -18.22 -11.26 -9.45
C ARG A 40 -18.59 -11.48 -7.99
N VAL A 41 -18.22 -10.57 -7.09
CA VAL A 41 -18.54 -10.66 -5.65
C VAL A 41 -19.29 -9.42 -5.20
N ASP A 42 -20.06 -9.54 -4.12
CA ASP A 42 -20.85 -8.44 -3.58
C ASP A 42 -20.11 -7.62 -2.51
N ALA A 43 -19.06 -8.16 -1.91
CA ALA A 43 -18.22 -7.49 -0.92
C ALA A 43 -16.87 -8.20 -0.81
N VAL A 44 -15.86 -7.49 -0.31
CA VAL A 44 -14.51 -8.06 -0.10
C VAL A 44 -14.00 -7.80 1.30
N VAL A 45 -13.30 -8.80 1.86
CA VAL A 45 -12.47 -8.64 3.07
C VAL A 45 -11.01 -8.73 2.62
N LEU A 46 -10.22 -7.66 2.81
CA LEU A 46 -8.85 -7.56 2.31
C LEU A 46 -7.93 -6.86 3.31
N HIS A 47 -6.61 -6.97 3.12
CA HIS A 47 -5.64 -6.43 4.08
C HIS A 47 -5.36 -4.93 4.00
N GLY A 48 -5.99 -4.25 3.06
CA GLY A 48 -5.85 -2.80 2.87
C GLY A 48 -4.59 -2.39 2.10
N GLY A 49 -3.91 -3.29 1.38
CA GLY A 49 -2.79 -2.88 0.54
C GLY A 49 -3.24 -2.05 -0.66
N LEU A 50 -2.38 -1.13 -1.12
CA LEU A 50 -2.61 -0.27 -2.28
C LEU A 50 -3.30 -0.97 -3.46
N GLY A 51 -2.63 -1.99 -4.04
CA GLY A 51 -3.09 -2.65 -5.26
C GLY A 51 -4.45 -3.33 -5.09
N VAL A 52 -4.60 -4.20 -4.09
CA VAL A 52 -5.85 -4.92 -3.85
C VAL A 52 -7.01 -4.00 -3.49
N THR A 53 -6.74 -2.89 -2.78
CA THR A 53 -7.78 -1.91 -2.44
C THR A 53 -8.22 -1.14 -3.68
N SER A 54 -7.27 -0.74 -4.53
CA SER A 54 -7.56 -0.01 -5.76
C SER A 54 -8.40 -0.85 -6.74
N GLU A 55 -8.10 -2.14 -6.87
CA GLU A 55 -8.89 -3.09 -7.66
C GLU A 55 -10.32 -3.25 -7.12
N ALA A 56 -10.48 -3.32 -5.79
CA ALA A 56 -11.79 -3.45 -5.18
C ALA A 56 -12.65 -2.19 -5.40
N VAL A 57 -12.05 -1.00 -5.32
CA VAL A 57 -12.76 0.25 -5.62
C VAL A 57 -13.22 0.29 -7.07
N LEU A 58 -12.41 -0.20 -8.01
CA LEU A 58 -12.80 -0.23 -9.42
C LEU A 58 -13.81 -1.29 -9.78
N ALA A 59 -13.85 -2.40 -9.03
CA ALA A 59 -14.97 -3.32 -9.09
C ALA A 59 -16.25 -2.65 -8.58
N GLY A 60 -16.16 -1.63 -7.73
CA GLY A 60 -17.29 -0.90 -7.16
C GLY A 60 -17.99 -1.70 -6.07
N VAL A 61 -17.22 -2.46 -5.28
CA VAL A 61 -17.72 -3.33 -4.21
C VAL A 61 -17.33 -2.78 -2.83
N PRO A 62 -18.19 -2.93 -1.81
CA PRO A 62 -17.85 -2.65 -0.42
C PRO A 62 -16.57 -3.33 0.05
N VAL A 63 -15.74 -2.59 0.78
CA VAL A 63 -14.43 -3.07 1.24
C VAL A 63 -14.36 -3.13 2.77
N ILE A 64 -14.15 -4.32 3.31
CA ILE A 64 -13.83 -4.53 4.73
C ILE A 64 -12.32 -4.71 4.83
N THR A 65 -11.67 -3.77 5.52
CA THR A 65 -10.21 -3.80 5.67
C THR A 65 -9.80 -4.51 6.96
N SER A 66 -9.00 -5.56 6.83
CA SER A 66 -8.64 -6.48 7.92
C SER A 66 -7.18 -6.91 7.89
N GLY A 67 -6.47 -6.86 9.02
CA GLY A 67 -5.06 -7.29 9.04
C GLY A 67 -4.08 -6.18 8.77
N ILE A 68 -4.47 -4.99 9.20
CA ILE A 68 -3.63 -3.81 9.24
C ILE A 68 -2.48 -4.09 10.20
N LEU A 69 -1.32 -4.37 9.64
CA LEU A 69 -0.14 -4.73 10.41
C LEU A 69 0.99 -3.72 10.16
N LEU A 70 1.05 -3.06 9.00
CA LEU A 70 2.17 -2.20 8.58
C LEU A 70 1.77 -1.11 7.56
N MET A 71 2.53 0.01 7.59
CA MET A 71 2.70 0.99 6.50
C MET A 71 1.43 1.68 5.97
N ASP A 72 1.08 1.46 4.70
CA ASP A 72 0.04 2.14 3.92
C ASP A 72 -1.36 1.53 4.15
N GLN A 73 -1.45 0.36 4.80
CA GLN A 73 -2.72 -0.35 5.01
C GLN A 73 -3.70 0.44 5.90
N THR A 74 -3.20 1.14 6.91
CA THR A 74 -3.99 2.05 7.75
C THR A 74 -4.55 3.20 6.94
N TYR A 75 -3.72 3.76 6.06
CA TYR A 75 -4.08 4.88 5.21
C TYR A 75 -5.22 4.49 4.27
N TRP A 76 -5.08 3.38 3.54
CA TRP A 76 -6.11 2.91 2.61
C TRP A 76 -7.41 2.50 3.30
N ALA A 77 -7.34 1.88 4.48
CA ALA A 77 -8.52 1.60 5.29
C ALA A 77 -9.30 2.88 5.62
N ALA A 78 -8.59 3.93 6.05
CA ALA A 78 -9.22 5.20 6.35
C ALA A 78 -9.74 5.94 5.11
N ARG A 79 -9.08 5.78 3.95
CA ARG A 79 -9.60 6.27 2.66
C ARG A 79 -10.94 5.64 2.34
N ILE A 80 -11.00 4.31 2.35
CA ILE A 80 -12.24 3.56 2.09
C ILE A 80 -13.35 4.00 3.03
N HIS A 81 -13.05 4.14 4.32
CA HIS A 81 -14.01 4.60 5.31
C HIS A 81 -14.48 6.04 5.04
N ALA A 82 -13.57 6.96 4.74
CA ALA A 82 -13.90 8.35 4.42
C ALA A 82 -14.71 8.48 3.12
N CYS A 83 -14.49 7.61 2.14
CA CYS A 83 -15.32 7.50 0.94
C CYS A 83 -16.69 6.87 1.22
N GLY A 84 -16.98 6.44 2.45
CA GLY A 84 -18.20 5.71 2.77
C GLY A 84 -18.33 4.37 2.04
N CYS A 85 -17.23 3.81 1.51
CA CYS A 85 -17.21 2.60 0.68
C CYS A 85 -16.95 1.33 1.49
N GLY A 86 -16.81 1.42 2.81
CA GLY A 86 -16.41 0.28 3.61
C GLY A 86 -16.12 0.58 5.08
N SER A 87 -15.63 -0.46 5.76
CA SER A 87 -15.38 -0.41 7.20
C SER A 87 -14.21 0.51 7.54
N GLU A 88 -14.22 1.06 8.76
CA GLU A 88 -12.96 1.49 9.37
C GLU A 88 -12.02 0.28 9.50
N GLY A 89 -10.73 0.56 9.50
CA GLY A 89 -9.70 -0.45 9.53
C GLY A 89 -9.71 -1.34 10.78
N VAL A 90 -9.97 -2.64 10.60
CA VAL A 90 -10.04 -3.61 11.70
C VAL A 90 -8.75 -4.45 11.80
N PRO A 91 -8.08 -4.50 12.96
CA PRO A 91 -6.99 -5.45 13.19
C PRO A 91 -7.46 -6.90 13.02
N VAL A 92 -6.68 -7.75 12.35
CA VAL A 92 -7.04 -9.18 12.15
C VAL A 92 -7.25 -9.92 13.48
N THR A 93 -6.58 -9.47 14.55
CA THR A 93 -6.74 -10.03 15.90
C THR A 93 -8.09 -9.74 16.52
N GLN A 94 -8.79 -8.70 16.05
CA GLN A 94 -10.09 -8.25 16.57
C GLN A 94 -11.28 -8.67 15.69
N MET A 95 -11.03 -9.28 14.53
CA MET A 95 -12.10 -9.68 13.60
C MET A 95 -13.04 -10.74 14.17
N LEU A 96 -12.54 -11.55 15.11
CA LEU A 96 -13.30 -12.62 15.75
C LEU A 96 -13.85 -12.20 17.12
N ASP A 97 -13.54 -10.98 17.58
CA ASP A 97 -14.11 -10.42 18.80
C ASP A 97 -15.63 -10.35 18.65
N ARG A 98 -16.34 -10.66 19.73
CA ARG A 98 -17.81 -10.66 19.74
C ARG A 98 -18.32 -9.34 20.30
N GLU A 99 -19.25 -8.71 19.60
CA GLU A 99 -19.92 -7.49 20.07
C GLU A 99 -21.15 -7.84 20.92
N ASP A 100 -21.78 -6.82 21.51
CA ASP A 100 -23.00 -6.98 22.32
C ASP A 100 -24.11 -7.65 21.48
N GLY A 101 -24.46 -8.88 21.84
CA GLY A 101 -25.31 -9.76 21.02
C GLY A 101 -24.62 -11.05 20.57
N GLY A 102 -23.33 -11.20 20.87
CA GLY A 102 -22.59 -12.44 20.66
C GLY A 102 -22.31 -12.73 19.19
N GLU A 103 -22.41 -11.76 18.29
CA GLU A 103 -21.97 -11.89 16.89
C GLU A 103 -20.48 -11.54 16.75
N ALA A 104 -19.72 -12.29 15.96
CA ALA A 104 -18.34 -11.94 15.66
C ALA A 104 -18.29 -10.70 14.74
N ARG A 105 -17.38 -9.76 15.03
CA ARG A 105 -17.21 -8.51 14.30
C ARG A 105 -17.16 -8.69 12.78
N VAL A 106 -16.44 -9.70 12.27
CA VAL A 106 -16.39 -9.99 10.82
C VAL A 106 -17.76 -10.30 10.22
N VAL A 107 -18.62 -11.03 10.95
CA VAL A 107 -19.95 -11.41 10.47
C VAL A 107 -20.85 -10.17 10.42
N HIS A 108 -20.78 -9.32 11.45
CA HIS A 108 -21.47 -8.04 11.49
C HIS A 108 -21.10 -7.16 10.28
N LEU A 109 -19.80 -6.98 10.04
CA LEU A 109 -19.30 -6.15 8.93
C LEU A 109 -19.67 -6.72 7.55
N VAL A 110 -19.59 -8.04 7.38
CA VAL A 110 -20.02 -8.69 6.12
C VAL A 110 -21.52 -8.51 5.91
N ARG A 111 -22.34 -8.63 6.96
CA ARG A 111 -23.79 -8.36 6.87
C ARG A 111 -24.06 -6.92 6.49
N GLN A 112 -23.36 -5.96 7.10
CA GLN A 112 -23.47 -4.55 6.75
C GLN A 112 -23.07 -4.28 5.29
N ALA A 113 -22.00 -4.93 4.82
CA ALA A 113 -21.55 -4.80 3.43
C ALA A 113 -22.55 -5.39 2.42
N LEU A 114 -23.20 -6.50 2.77
CA LEU A 114 -24.20 -7.17 1.93
C LEU A 114 -25.61 -6.56 2.05
N ASP A 115 -25.88 -5.70 3.03
CA ASP A 115 -27.20 -5.09 3.19
C ASP A 115 -27.42 -4.00 2.14
N GLN A 116 -28.17 -4.35 1.09
CA GLN A 116 -28.54 -3.46 0.00
C GLN A 116 -29.87 -2.71 0.24
N ARG A 117 -30.59 -2.96 1.34
CA ARG A 117 -31.96 -2.43 1.56
C ARG A 117 -31.92 -0.93 1.87
N VAL A 118 -32.58 -0.06 1.12
CA VAL A 118 -32.51 1.40 1.32
C VAL A 118 -33.47 1.88 2.42
N ALA A 119 -33.00 2.04 3.65
CA ALA A 119 -33.66 2.86 4.67
C ALA A 119 -33.28 4.35 4.48
N PRO A 120 -34.20 5.31 4.64
CA PRO A 120 -33.90 6.75 4.54
C PRO A 120 -32.84 7.18 5.56
N GLY A 121 -31.78 7.84 5.11
CA GLY A 121 -30.78 8.49 5.99
C GLY A 121 -29.56 7.66 6.41
N GLN A 122 -29.38 6.44 5.89
CA GLN A 122 -28.14 5.65 6.12
C GLN A 122 -27.29 5.54 4.86
N HIS A 123 -26.03 5.99 4.94
CA HIS A 123 -24.99 5.74 3.93
C HIS A 123 -24.77 4.23 3.79
N LYS A 124 -24.91 3.71 2.57
CA LYS A 124 -24.70 2.30 2.27
C LYS A 124 -23.45 2.14 1.44
N TRP A 125 -22.51 1.36 1.96
CA TRP A 125 -21.21 1.09 1.33
C TRP A 125 -21.34 0.66 -0.12
N HIS A 126 -22.40 -0.08 -0.47
CA HIS A 126 -22.64 -0.54 -1.83
C HIS A 126 -22.92 0.59 -2.82
N SER A 127 -23.77 1.54 -2.45
CA SER A 127 -24.11 2.68 -3.31
C SER A 127 -22.92 3.61 -3.47
N GLU A 128 -22.19 3.88 -2.39
CA GLU A 128 -21.00 4.73 -2.43
C GLU A 128 -19.88 4.08 -3.25
N ALA A 129 -19.67 2.77 -3.13
CA ALA A 129 -18.68 2.05 -3.92
C ALA A 129 -18.99 2.10 -5.42
N LYS A 130 -20.27 1.98 -5.81
CA LYS A 130 -20.72 2.15 -7.20
C LYS A 130 -20.54 3.58 -7.71
N ASN A 131 -20.96 4.57 -6.92
CA ASN A 131 -20.80 5.98 -7.27
C ASN A 131 -19.33 6.35 -7.45
N LEU A 132 -18.46 5.89 -6.54
CA LEU A 132 -17.03 6.11 -6.62
C LEU A 132 -16.46 5.47 -7.90
N ARG A 133 -16.80 4.22 -8.19
CA ARG A 133 -16.40 3.55 -9.43
C ARG A 133 -16.80 4.36 -10.67
N GLU A 134 -18.04 4.84 -10.75
CA GLU A 134 -18.52 5.63 -11.89
C GLU A 134 -17.71 6.92 -12.05
N GLN A 135 -17.43 7.64 -10.96
CA GLN A 135 -16.59 8.83 -10.98
C GLN A 135 -15.16 8.55 -11.46
N LEU A 136 -14.60 7.38 -11.12
CA LEU A 136 -13.28 6.97 -11.60
C LEU A 136 -13.30 6.62 -13.09
N LEU A 137 -14.29 5.86 -13.55
CA LEU A 137 -14.43 5.51 -14.96
C LEU A 137 -14.65 6.74 -15.85
N LEU A 138 -15.43 7.73 -15.39
CA LEU A 138 -15.60 9.00 -16.11
C LEU A 138 -14.29 9.77 -16.26
N ARG A 139 -13.45 9.78 -15.21
CA ARG A 139 -12.10 10.37 -15.27
C ARG A 139 -11.17 9.60 -16.21
N ARG A 140 -11.35 8.28 -16.37
CA ARG A 140 -10.52 7.49 -17.29
C ARG A 140 -10.68 7.87 -18.74
N CYS A 141 -11.92 8.11 -19.18
CA CYS A 141 -12.23 8.49 -20.56
C CYS A 141 -11.62 9.84 -20.98
N GLN A 142 -11.00 10.59 -20.07
CA GLN A 142 -10.45 11.93 -20.31
C GLN A 142 -8.93 11.97 -20.45
N GLU A 143 -8.21 10.90 -20.08
CA GLU A 143 -6.73 10.86 -20.13
C GLU A 143 -6.22 9.47 -20.52
N ASP A 144 -5.81 9.28 -21.78
CA ASP A 144 -5.01 8.12 -22.21
C ASP A 144 -3.52 8.46 -22.03
N ARG A 145 -2.90 7.94 -20.96
CA ARG A 145 -1.44 7.98 -20.77
C ARG A 145 -0.87 6.58 -20.92
N GLU A 146 0.12 6.42 -21.79
CA GLU A 146 0.70 5.13 -22.19
C GLU A 146 1.63 4.46 -21.12
N ASP A 147 1.87 5.09 -19.97
CA ASP A 147 2.94 4.72 -19.01
C ASP A 147 2.46 3.96 -17.75
N ASP A 148 1.28 3.32 -17.78
CA ASP A 148 0.78 2.53 -16.63
C ASP A 148 0.34 1.12 -17.05
N ALA A 149 1.32 0.23 -17.21
CA ALA A 149 1.13 -1.10 -17.79
C ALA A 149 0.21 -2.03 -16.96
N ASP A 150 0.14 -1.85 -15.64
CA ASP A 150 -0.75 -2.65 -14.77
C ASP A 150 -1.97 -1.85 -14.25
N GLY A 151 -2.01 -0.54 -14.48
CA GLY A 151 -3.09 0.35 -14.06
C GLY A 151 -3.10 0.64 -12.57
N VAL A 152 -2.28 -0.03 -11.76
CA VAL A 152 -2.36 0.00 -10.29
C VAL A 152 -2.01 1.39 -9.78
N ARG A 153 -1.01 2.03 -10.39
CA ARG A 153 -0.60 3.38 -10.01
C ARG A 153 -1.71 4.39 -10.30
N ARG A 154 -2.33 4.34 -11.47
CA ARG A 154 -3.47 5.18 -11.82
C ARG A 154 -4.66 4.92 -10.90
N ASN A 155 -4.99 3.65 -10.64
CA ASN A 155 -6.06 3.26 -9.74
C ASN A 155 -5.85 3.86 -8.35
N ALA A 156 -4.60 3.82 -7.86
CA ALA A 156 -4.22 4.44 -6.60
C ALA A 156 -4.34 5.97 -6.60
N GLU A 157 -3.83 6.65 -7.63
CA GLU A 157 -3.92 8.12 -7.75
C GLU A 157 -5.38 8.60 -7.83
N GLU A 158 -6.22 7.85 -8.53
CA GLU A 158 -7.66 8.08 -8.65
C GLU A 158 -8.36 7.97 -7.30
N VAL A 159 -8.11 6.90 -6.53
CA VAL A 159 -8.67 6.76 -5.18
C VAL A 159 -8.07 7.78 -4.21
N TYR A 160 -6.80 8.15 -4.38
CA TYR A 160 -6.14 9.20 -3.59
C TYR A 160 -6.77 10.57 -3.81
N SER A 161 -7.16 10.89 -5.04
CA SER A 161 -7.75 12.19 -5.41
C SER A 161 -9.27 12.24 -5.26
N ALA A 162 -9.95 11.10 -5.13
CA ALA A 162 -11.42 11.06 -5.07
C ALA A 162 -12.05 11.75 -3.85
N VAL A 163 -11.33 11.81 -2.73
CA VAL A 163 -11.81 12.43 -1.48
C VAL A 163 -10.72 13.32 -0.90
N GLU A 164 -11.04 14.57 -0.56
CA GLU A 164 -10.18 15.38 0.29
C GLU A 164 -10.39 14.96 1.74
N ILE A 165 -9.35 14.41 2.37
CA ILE A 165 -9.35 14.18 3.82
C ILE A 165 -8.75 15.44 4.47
N PRO A 166 -9.54 16.21 5.26
CA PRO A 166 -9.11 17.46 5.87
C PRO A 166 -7.87 17.32 6.77
N GLU A 167 -7.58 16.11 7.25
CA GLU A 167 -6.44 15.83 8.12
C GLU A 167 -5.60 14.67 7.60
N ARG A 168 -4.87 14.88 6.49
CA ARG A 168 -3.93 13.87 5.92
C ARG A 168 -2.98 13.29 6.97
N ALA A 169 -2.59 14.09 7.97
CA ALA A 169 -1.72 13.67 9.07
C ALA A 169 -2.48 12.99 10.23
N ALA A 170 -3.66 13.49 10.61
CA ALA A 170 -4.37 12.96 11.79
C ALA A 170 -5.01 11.59 11.54
N VAL A 171 -5.38 11.28 10.30
CA VAL A 171 -5.89 9.94 9.94
C VAL A 171 -4.79 8.89 10.07
N ILE A 172 -3.60 9.20 9.58
CA ILE A 172 -2.40 8.37 9.78
C ILE A 172 -2.13 8.28 11.29
N GLN A 173 -2.04 9.42 12.00
CA GLN A 173 -1.75 9.46 13.43
C GLN A 173 -2.79 8.72 14.28
N ARG A 174 -4.11 8.84 14.04
CA ARG A 174 -5.16 8.10 14.78
C ARG A 174 -5.04 6.60 14.55
N ALA A 175 -4.79 6.17 13.32
CA ALA A 175 -4.60 4.77 13.00
C ALA A 175 -3.35 4.16 13.68
N TYR A 176 -2.32 4.98 13.91
CA TYR A 176 -1.15 4.60 14.72
C TYR A 176 -1.40 4.74 16.23
N HIS A 177 -2.15 5.75 16.71
CA HIS A 177 -2.38 6.03 18.12
C HIS A 177 -3.39 5.09 18.78
N GLY A 178 -4.42 4.64 18.06
CA GLY A 178 -5.41 3.68 18.57
C GLY A 178 -4.83 2.30 18.93
N ARG A 179 -3.58 2.03 18.54
CA ARG A 179 -2.84 0.79 18.85
C ARG A 179 -1.80 0.93 19.94
N ASN A 180 -1.65 2.12 20.52
CA ASN A 180 -0.53 2.41 21.40
C ASN A 180 -0.96 2.51 22.86
N GLY A 181 -1.12 1.35 23.49
CA GLY A 181 -0.48 1.18 24.79
C GLY A 181 1.02 1.33 24.56
N CYS A 182 1.54 2.56 24.67
CA CYS A 182 2.90 2.99 24.31
C CYS A 182 3.98 1.97 24.69
N CYS A 183 3.82 1.31 25.84
CA CYS A 183 4.78 0.34 26.36
C CYS A 183 4.84 -0.98 25.57
N GLN A 184 3.70 -1.59 25.21
CA GLN A 184 3.70 -2.89 24.52
C GLN A 184 4.23 -2.82 23.09
N THR A 185 3.88 -1.77 22.35
CA THR A 185 4.38 -1.56 20.98
C THR A 185 5.88 -1.26 21.01
N CYS A 186 6.35 -0.45 21.96
CA CYS A 186 7.77 -0.15 22.13
C CYS A 186 8.58 -1.41 22.51
N CYS A 187 8.07 -2.23 23.44
CA CYS A 187 8.69 -3.51 23.81
C CYS A 187 8.73 -4.50 22.64
N ARG A 188 7.66 -4.58 21.84
CA ARG A 188 7.57 -5.49 20.70
C ARG A 188 8.42 -5.04 19.53
N GLN A 189 8.52 -3.74 19.27
CA GLN A 189 9.44 -3.17 18.29
C GLN A 189 10.89 -3.34 18.73
N GLY A 190 11.20 -3.11 20.02
CA GLY A 190 12.53 -3.38 20.59
C GLY A 190 12.93 -4.85 20.48
N PHE A 191 12.00 -5.78 20.74
CA PHE A 191 12.23 -7.21 20.58
C PHE A 191 12.42 -7.62 19.10
N CYS A 192 11.62 -7.06 18.19
CA CYS A 192 11.81 -7.26 16.75
C CYS A 192 13.14 -6.69 16.27
N LEU A 193 13.56 -5.51 16.75
CA LEU A 193 14.84 -4.90 16.43
C LEU A 193 16.00 -5.78 16.92
N LEU A 194 15.90 -6.29 18.16
CA LEU A 194 16.89 -7.21 18.73
C LEU A 194 16.97 -8.52 17.95
N LYS A 195 15.82 -9.10 17.56
CA LYS A 195 15.79 -10.29 16.70
C LYS A 195 16.33 -10.02 15.30
N CYS A 196 16.01 -8.88 14.70
CA CYS A 196 16.56 -8.49 13.41
C CYS A 196 18.08 -8.33 13.52
N VAL A 197 18.60 -7.62 14.52
CA VAL A 197 20.05 -7.43 14.75
C VAL A 197 20.76 -8.76 14.99
N LEU A 198 20.17 -9.68 15.77
CA LEU A 198 20.72 -11.01 16.02
C LEU A 198 20.66 -11.93 14.77
N ALA A 199 19.64 -11.78 13.93
CA ALA A 199 19.52 -12.47 12.64
C ALA A 199 20.34 -11.80 11.50
N SER A 200 20.83 -10.57 11.72
CA SER A 200 21.51 -9.74 10.72
C SER A 200 22.98 -10.08 10.50
N ARG A 201 23.53 -11.15 11.11
CA ARG A 201 24.84 -11.68 10.69
C ARG A 201 24.87 -11.98 9.17
N TRP A 202 23.70 -12.22 8.57
CA TRP A 202 23.57 -12.45 7.13
C TRP A 202 23.35 -11.17 6.30
N PHE A 203 22.61 -10.16 6.82
CA PHE A 203 22.27 -8.94 6.07
C PHE A 203 23.39 -7.87 6.07
N ILE A 204 24.26 -7.89 7.09
CA ILE A 204 25.44 -7.01 7.16
C ILE A 204 26.48 -7.36 6.08
N CYS A 205 26.42 -8.55 5.46
CA CYS A 205 27.43 -9.02 4.52
C CYS A 205 27.23 -8.53 3.07
N MET A 206 26.03 -8.12 2.64
CA MET A 206 25.77 -7.74 1.23
C MET A 206 25.45 -6.25 1.02
N GLN A 207 24.67 -5.60 1.90
CA GLN A 207 24.28 -4.20 1.68
C GLN A 207 25.35 -3.18 2.12
N MET A 208 26.20 -3.54 3.09
CA MET A 208 27.20 -2.62 3.63
C MET A 208 28.32 -2.32 2.62
N TRP A 209 28.67 -3.29 1.77
CA TRP A 209 29.65 -3.09 0.69
C TRP A 209 29.13 -2.09 -0.36
N ALA A 210 27.87 -2.17 -0.75
CA ALA A 210 27.27 -1.22 -1.69
C ALA A 210 27.25 0.21 -1.10
N CYS A 211 26.93 0.36 0.19
CA CYS A 211 26.97 1.65 0.88
C CYS A 211 28.41 2.19 1.02
N ILE A 212 29.40 1.33 1.31
CA ILE A 212 30.82 1.72 1.41
C ILE A 212 31.37 2.11 0.03
N VAL A 213 31.07 1.35 -1.02
CA VAL A 213 31.49 1.67 -2.40
C VAL A 213 30.86 3.00 -2.86
N LEU A 214 29.60 3.26 -2.52
CA LEU A 214 28.94 4.52 -2.81
C LEU A 214 29.59 5.69 -2.04
N MET A 215 29.89 5.52 -0.74
CA MET A 215 30.59 6.55 0.05
C MET A 215 32.01 6.82 -0.48
N LEU A 216 32.76 5.79 -0.87
CA LEU A 216 34.09 5.93 -1.45
C LEU A 216 34.04 6.60 -2.83
N ARG A 217 33.05 6.27 -3.68
CA ARG A 217 32.83 6.97 -4.96
C ARG A 217 32.44 8.44 -4.74
N CYS A 218 31.59 8.74 -3.76
CA CYS A 218 31.26 10.11 -3.39
C CYS A 218 32.48 10.88 -2.87
N LEU A 219 33.31 10.27 -2.03
CA LEU A 219 34.56 10.88 -1.53
C LEU A 219 35.58 11.15 -2.65
N VAL A 220 35.70 10.26 -3.63
CA VAL A 220 36.55 10.49 -4.81
C VAL A 220 35.95 11.58 -5.73
N CYS A 221 34.63 11.59 -5.92
CA CYS A 221 33.95 12.62 -6.72
C CYS A 221 34.02 14.03 -6.09
N PHE A 222 33.95 14.14 -4.76
CA PHE A 222 34.05 15.42 -4.04
C PHE A 222 35.50 15.81 -3.74
N GLY A 223 36.41 14.85 -3.52
CA GLY A 223 37.82 15.10 -3.25
C GLY A 223 38.69 15.35 -4.48
N CYS A 224 38.35 14.79 -5.65
CA CYS A 224 39.18 14.91 -6.87
C CYS A 224 38.70 15.98 -7.86
N ARG A 225 37.49 16.53 -7.71
CA ARG A 225 37.00 17.65 -8.55
C ARG A 225 37.68 19.01 -8.28
N PRO A 226 38.12 19.38 -7.06
CA PRO A 226 38.86 20.62 -6.85
C PRO A 226 40.29 20.56 -7.40
N LEU A 227 40.93 19.38 -7.38
CA LEU A 227 42.33 19.21 -7.81
C LEU A 227 42.49 19.12 -9.33
N ARG A 228 41.52 18.59 -10.08
CA ARG A 228 41.54 18.65 -11.56
C ARG A 228 41.32 20.07 -12.13
N ARG A 229 40.66 20.96 -11.39
CA ARG A 229 40.50 22.39 -11.78
C ARG A 229 41.66 23.29 -11.33
N ALA A 230 42.47 22.85 -10.36
CA ALA A 230 43.68 23.56 -9.93
C ALA A 230 44.90 23.25 -10.82
N CYS A 231 45.00 22.04 -11.39
CA CYS A 231 46.09 21.68 -12.30
C CYS A 231 45.95 22.24 -13.73
N SER A 232 44.77 22.64 -14.19
CA SER A 232 44.61 23.33 -15.49
C SER A 232 44.82 24.85 -15.44
N ARG A 233 45.01 25.44 -14.25
CA ARG A 233 45.24 26.88 -14.07
C ARG A 233 46.71 27.28 -13.82
N ARG A 234 47.65 26.32 -13.81
CA ARG A 234 49.10 26.59 -13.67
C ARG A 234 49.96 26.20 -14.87
N CYS A 235 49.40 25.64 -15.93
CA CYS A 235 50.15 25.36 -17.16
C CYS A 235 49.39 25.96 -18.36
N GLY A 236 49.64 27.25 -18.64
CA GLY A 236 48.95 27.95 -19.74
C GLY A 236 49.15 29.46 -19.81
N ARG A 237 50.26 30.01 -19.30
CA ARG A 237 50.71 31.36 -19.67
C ARG A 237 51.89 31.22 -20.63
N ARG A 238 51.59 30.88 -21.89
CA ARG A 238 52.34 31.37 -23.05
C ARG A 238 51.54 31.13 -24.34
N ARG A 239 51.26 32.25 -25.00
CA ARG A 239 50.77 32.48 -26.37
C ARG A 239 49.26 32.42 -26.60
N ALA A 240 48.69 33.62 -26.52
CA ALA A 240 47.73 34.09 -27.48
C ALA A 240 48.30 34.00 -28.91
N THR A 241 47.48 33.51 -29.84
CA THR A 241 47.29 34.07 -31.19
C THR A 241 46.20 33.26 -31.89
N SER A 242 45.12 33.96 -32.30
CA SER A 242 44.16 33.66 -33.39
C SER A 242 43.39 32.31 -33.36
N LEU A 243 42.14 32.14 -33.79
CA LEU A 243 41.06 32.94 -34.37
C LEU A 243 39.85 31.97 -34.45
N LEU A 244 38.63 32.49 -34.26
CA LEU A 244 37.37 32.14 -34.96
C LEU A 244 36.56 30.83 -34.71
N HIS A 245 35.23 31.09 -34.58
CA HIS A 245 34.02 30.35 -35.02
C HIS A 245 33.24 29.39 -34.07
N ASP A 246 32.09 29.93 -33.61
CA ASP A 246 30.70 29.45 -33.66
C ASP A 246 30.20 28.12 -33.01
N ALA A 247 29.33 28.33 -31.99
CA ALA A 247 27.94 27.84 -31.83
C ALA A 247 27.62 26.31 -31.73
N PRO A 248 26.38 25.88 -31.39
CA PRO A 248 25.75 26.00 -30.06
C PRO A 248 25.14 24.68 -29.50
N VAL A 249 24.91 24.71 -28.17
CA VAL A 249 23.80 24.13 -27.37
C VAL A 249 22.84 23.12 -28.03
N ASN A 250 22.73 21.88 -27.49
CA ASN A 250 21.50 21.38 -26.85
C ASN A 250 21.57 19.94 -26.31
N SER A 251 20.61 19.66 -25.41
CA SER A 251 20.11 18.36 -24.93
C SER A 251 20.74 17.81 -23.65
N PHE A 252 20.18 18.26 -22.53
CA PHE A 252 20.27 17.61 -21.23
C PHE A 252 19.01 16.75 -21.07
N MET A 253 19.20 15.42 -21.13
CA MET A 253 18.21 14.44 -20.73
C MET A 253 18.91 13.35 -19.93
N GLN A 254 18.15 12.83 -18.97
CA GLN A 254 18.33 11.60 -18.21
C GLN A 254 18.93 11.68 -16.81
N GLU A 255 18.09 11.17 -15.90
CA GLU A 255 18.32 10.68 -14.54
C GLU A 255 18.03 11.67 -13.40
N CYS A 256 16.74 11.76 -13.05
CA CYS A 256 16.18 11.41 -11.74
C CYS A 256 14.66 11.25 -11.85
#